data_AF-A0A974ZLZ4-F1
#
_entry.id   AF-A0A974ZLZ4-F1
#
_cell.length_a   1.000
_cell.length_b   1.000
_cell.length_c   1.000
_cell.angle_alpha   90.00
_cell.angle_beta   90.00
_cell.angle_gamma   90.00
#
_symmetry.space_group_name_H-M   'P 1'
#
loop_
_entity.id
_entity.type
_entity.pdbx_description
1 polymer ?
#
loop_
_entity_poly.entity_id
_entity_poly.type
_entity_poly.pdbx_seq_one_letter_code
_entity_poly.pdbx_strand_id
1 'polypeptide(L)' 'MTEIYLGLDVGKTTHHATALTTTGKKNWDKPLPNRNPKSENSLKNYQPKEPFYW' A
#
# COMPACT_ATOMS: atom_id res chain seq x y z
N MET A 1 -17.86 20.45 -3.33
CA MET A 1 -16.58 19.78 -2.99
C MET A 1 -16.95 18.44 -2.36
N THR A 2 -16.59 17.30 -2.95
CA THR A 2 -16.88 15.99 -2.35
C THR A 2 -15.63 15.53 -1.60
N GLU A 3 -15.74 15.37 -0.29
CA GLU A 3 -14.65 14.82 0.51
C GLU A 3 -14.59 13.31 0.36
N ILE A 4 -13.36 12.79 0.32
CA ILE A 4 -13.07 11.37 0.16
C ILE A 4 -12.17 10.94 1.31
N TYR A 5 -12.56 9.88 2.00
CA TYR A 5 -11.77 9.23 3.03
C TYR A 5 -11.04 8.04 2.40
N LEU A 6 -9.75 7.92 2.69
CA LEU A 6 -8.90 6.84 2.21
C LEU A 6 -8.55 5.91 3.37
N GLY A 7 -8.87 4.63 3.23
CA GLY A 7 -8.45 3.55 4.12
C GLY A 7 -7.39 2.69 3.43
N LEU A 8 -6.31 2.41 4.15
CA LEU A 8 -5.24 1.50 3.73
C LEU A 8 -5.11 0.38 4.75
N ASP A 9 -5.35 -0.85 4.29
CA ASP A 9 -5.07 -2.07 5.05
C ASP A 9 -3.78 -2.69 4.51
N VAL A 10 -2.77 -2.81 5.36
CA VAL A 10 -1.42 -3.21 4.98
C VAL A 10 -1.08 -4.51 5.69
N GLY A 11 -1.38 -5.63 5.06
CA GLY A 11 -0.93 -6.96 5.49
C GLY A 11 0.47 -7.30 4.95
N LYS A 12 1.09 -8.36 5.48
CA LYS A 12 2.44 -8.81 5.06
C LYS A 12 2.52 -9.29 3.60
N THR A 13 1.40 -9.77 3.05
CA THR A 13 1.34 -10.41 1.73
C THR A 13 0.28 -9.80 0.83
N THR A 14 -0.67 -9.08 1.40
CA THR A 14 -1.79 -8.47 0.68
C THR A 14 -2.02 -7.11 1.28
N HIS A 15 -2.12 -6.13 0.40
CA HIS A 15 -2.44 -4.77 0.73
C HIS A 15 -3.78 -4.45 0.09
N HIS A 16 -4.60 -3.63 0.74
CA HIS A 16 -5.92 -3.27 0.24
C HIS A 16 -6.18 -1.78 0.44
N ALA A 17 -6.76 -1.14 -0.56
CA ALA A 17 -7.13 0.27 -0.49
C ALA A 17 -8.63 0.45 -0.71
N THR A 18 -9.23 1.30 0.13
CA THR A 18 -10.64 1.66 0.07
C THR A 18 -10.78 3.18 0.04
N ALA A 19 -11.62 3.69 -0.84
CA ALA A 19 -12.01 5.10 -0.89
C ALA A 19 -13.52 5.23 -0.64
N LEU A 20 -13.89 6.01 0.37
CA LEU A 20 -15.28 6.27 0.75
C LEU A 20 -15.62 7.75 0.57
N THR A 21 -16.83 8.04 0.12
CA THR A 21 -17.40 9.39 0.26
C THR A 21 -17.87 9.62 1.69
N THR A 22 -18.19 10.87 2.03
CA THR A 22 -18.82 11.24 3.32
C THR A 22 -20.12 10.49 3.65
N THR A 23 -20.86 10.02 2.65
CA THR A 23 -22.07 9.21 2.85
C THR A 23 -21.79 7.72 3.01
N GLY A 24 -20.52 7.31 3.07
CA GLY A 24 -20.11 5.90 3.20
C GLY A 24 -20.13 5.10 1.89
N LYS A 25 -20.46 5.72 0.75
CA LYS A 25 -20.36 5.04 -0.57
C LYS A 25 -18.90 4.70 -0.88
N LYS A 26 -18.66 3.43 -1.23
CA LYS A 26 -17.38 2.94 -1.74
C LYS A 26 -17.18 3.36 -3.19
N ASN A 27 -16.25 4.27 -3.42
CA ASN A 27 -15.80 4.68 -4.76
C ASN A 27 -14.66 3.80 -5.26
N TRP A 28 -13.88 3.22 -4.35
CA TRP A 28 -12.79 2.29 -4.66
C TRP A 28 -12.65 1.29 -3.52
N ASP A 29 -12.41 0.03 -3.85
CA ASP A 29 -12.26 -1.09 -2.90
C ASP A 29 -11.53 -2.20 -3.68
N LYS A 30 -10.19 -2.13 -3.71
CA LYS A 30 -9.36 -3.08 -4.47
C LYS A 30 -8.04 -3.40 -3.76
N PRO A 31 -7.51 -4.62 -3.97
CA PRO A 31 -6.16 -4.96 -3.54
C PRO A 31 -5.13 -4.06 -4.23
N LEU A 32 -4.13 -3.62 -3.47
CA LEU A 32 -2.99 -2.91 -3.99
C LEU A 32 -1.93 -3.90 -4.50
N PRO A 33 -1.11 -3.51 -5.49
CA PRO A 33 0.00 -4.32 -5.92
C PRO A 33 0.97 -4.56 -4.76
N ASN A 34 1.21 -5.83 -4.43
CA ASN A 34 2.21 -6.21 -3.41
C ASN A 34 3.65 -6.21 -3.95
N ARG A 35 3.85 -5.87 -5.23
CA ARG A 35 5.18 -5.91 -5.86
C ARG A 35 5.71 -4.49 -6.02
N ASN A 36 6.86 -4.23 -5.39
CA ASN A 36 7.65 -3.05 -5.67
C ASN A 36 8.17 -3.16 -7.14
N PRO A 37 7.92 -2.19 -8.05
CA PRO A 37 8.40 -2.25 -9.44
C PRO A 37 9.94 -2.30 -9.56
N LYS A 38 10.66 -2.13 -8.44
CA LYS A 38 12.13 -2.21 -8.34
C LYS A 38 12.71 -3.59 -8.01
N SER A 39 11.90 -4.64 -7.88
CA SER A 39 12.42 -5.98 -7.49
C SER A 39 12.50 -6.89 -8.71
N GLU A 40 13.69 -7.10 -9.29
CA GLU A 40 14.62 -8.15 -8.80
C GLU A 40 16.11 -7.81 -8.97
N ASN A 41 16.45 -6.86 -9.85
CA ASN A 41 17.84 -6.51 -10.15
C ASN A 41 18.42 -5.45 -9.19
N SER A 42 17.58 -4.66 -8.50
CA SER A 42 18.04 -3.58 -7.61
C SER A 42 18.40 -4.06 -6.20
N LEU A 43 18.02 -5.30 -5.82
CA LEU A 43 18.32 -5.87 -4.51
C LEU A 43 19.66 -6.61 -4.45
N LYS A 44 20.27 -6.95 -5.60
CA LYS A 44 21.54 -7.71 -5.65
C LYS A 44 22.69 -6.99 -4.94
N ASN A 45 22.62 -5.66 -4.85
CA ASN A 45 23.63 -4.82 -4.20
C ASN A 45 23.08 -4.03 -3.00
N TYR A 46 21.87 -4.36 -2.54
CA TYR A 46 21.27 -3.65 -1.42
C TYR A 46 21.85 -4.17 -0.10
N GLN A 47 22.75 -3.42 0.50
CA GLN A 47 23.12 -3.58 1.91
C GLN A 47 22.24 -2.65 2.75
N PRO A 48 21.45 -3.18 3.70
CA PRO A 48 20.71 -2.34 4.63
C PRO A 48 21.72 -1.52 5.45
N LYS A 49 21.57 -0.20 5.42
CA LYS A 49 22.49 0.74 6.09
C LYS A 49 22.32 0.76 7.62
N GLU A 50 21.24 0.19 8.13
CA GLU A 50 20.93 0.09 9.56
C GLU A 50 20.08 -1.19 9.80
N PRO A 51 20.20 -1.86 10.95
CA PRO A 51 19.30 -2.94 11.32
C PRO A 51 17.87 -2.41 11.47
N PHE A 52 16.92 -3.05 10.77
CA PHE A 52 15.51 -2.82 10.98
C PHE A 52 15.10 -3.38 12.35
N TYR A 53 14.95 -2.50 13.33
CA TYR A 53 14.20 -2.80 14.55
C TYR A 53 12.73 -2.46 14.29
N TRP A 54 11.84 -3.37 14.70
CA TRP A 54 10.38 -3.22 14.62
C TRP A 54 9.88 -2.12 15.55
#